data_AF-A0A370X2G3-F1
#
_entry.id   AF-A0A370X2G3-F1
#
_cell.length_a   1.000
_cell.length_b   1.000
_cell.length_c   1.000
_cell.angle_alpha   90.00
_cell.angle_beta   90.00
_cell.angle_gamma   90.00
#
_symmetry.space_group_name_H-M   'P 1'
#
loop_
_entity.id
_entity.type
_entity.pdbx_description
1 polymer ?
#
loop_
_entity_poly.entity_id
_entity_poly.type
_entity_poly.pdbx_seq_one_letter_code
_entity_poly.pdbx_strand_id
1 'polypeptide(L)' 'MKTASVVEELMLHNLSCSQCRVGEPCLVAEHIEDCWPMRVASQAAATLLDLTVANDEVHPVQNKVKVPQFSRF' A
#
# COMPACT_ATOMS: atom_id res chain seq x y z
N MET A 1 11.37 -6.75 -1.95
CA MET A 1 10.52 -7.72 -1.20
C MET A 1 9.36 -8.10 -2.10
N LYS A 2 9.09 -9.40 -2.33
CA LYS A 2 7.88 -9.81 -3.05
C LYS A 2 6.69 -9.66 -2.09
N THR A 3 5.72 -8.84 -2.47
CA THR A 3 4.43 -8.73 -1.78
C THR A 3 3.59 -9.93 -2.12
N ALA A 4 3.44 -10.87 -1.18
CA ALA A 4 2.44 -11.90 -1.32
C ALA A 4 1.06 -11.27 -1.15
N SER A 5 0.16 -11.54 -2.09
CA SER A 5 -1.25 -11.18 -1.94
C SER A 5 -1.85 -11.97 -0.78
N VAL A 6 -2.84 -11.41 -0.07
CA VAL A 6 -3.63 -12.15 0.94
C VAL A 6 -4.18 -13.46 0.38
N VAL A 7 -4.55 -13.46 -0.91
CA VAL A 7 -5.04 -14.65 -1.62
C VAL A 7 -3.94 -15.70 -1.75
N GLU A 8 -2.72 -15.31 -2.10
CA GLU A 8 -1.60 -16.26 -2.22
C GLU A 8 -1.25 -16.86 -0.86
N GLU A 9 -1.26 -16.05 0.20
CA GLU A 9 -0.98 -16.49 1.55
C GLU A 9 -2.06 -17.45 2.07
N LEU A 10 -3.34 -17.15 1.84
CA LEU A 10 -4.45 -18.04 2.14
C LEU A 10 -4.38 -19.34 1.33
N MET A 11 -4.03 -19.28 0.05
CA MET A 11 -3.86 -20.50 -0.76
C MET A 11 -2.72 -21.37 -0.22
N LEU A 12 -1.58 -20.78 0.15
CA LEU A 12 -0.45 -21.50 0.76
C LEU A 12 -0.83 -22.10 2.13
N HIS A 13 -1.57 -21.35 2.94
CA HIS A 13 -2.09 -21.84 4.21
C HIS A 13 -3.06 -23.02 4.01
N ASN A 14 -4.03 -22.88 3.10
CA ASN A 14 -5.01 -23.92 2.81
C ASN A 14 -4.37 -25.20 2.24
N LEU A 15 -3.25 -25.08 1.53
CA LEU A 15 -2.48 -26.23 1.06
C LEU A 15 -1.75 -26.96 2.19
N SER A 16 -1.40 -26.30 3.29
CA SER A 16 -0.58 -26.88 4.36
C SER A 16 -1.35 -27.19 5.65
N CYS A 17 -2.48 -26.51 5.89
CA CYS A 17 -3.30 -26.66 7.08
C CYS A 17 -4.30 -27.80 6.93
N SER A 18 -4.23 -28.80 7.83
CA SER A 18 -5.15 -29.94 7.83
C SER A 18 -6.59 -29.54 8.06
N GLN A 19 -6.86 -28.55 8.92
CA GLN A 19 -8.20 -28.03 9.20
C GLN A 19 -8.82 -27.37 7.96
N CYS A 20 -8.08 -26.45 7.32
CA CYS A 20 -8.57 -25.79 6.11
C CYS A 20 -8.79 -26.77 4.95
N ARG A 21 -7.99 -27.83 4.83
CA ARG A 21 -8.16 -28.85 3.79
C ARG A 21 -9.49 -29.60 3.88
N VAL A 22 -10.04 -29.75 5.07
CA VAL A 22 -11.32 -30.43 5.30
C VAL A 22 -12.49 -29.46 5.50
N GLY A 23 -12.24 -28.14 5.37
CA GLY A 23 -13.26 -27.10 5.48
C GLY A 23 -13.63 -26.72 6.92
N GLU A 24 -12.77 -27.05 7.89
CA GLU A 24 -12.97 -26.67 9.30
C GLU A 24 -12.51 -25.22 9.55
N PRO A 25 -13.11 -24.51 10.53
CA PRO A 25 -12.71 -23.15 10.88
C PRO A 25 -11.26 -23.11 11.35
N CYS A 26 -10.52 -22.10 10.88
CA CYS A 26 -9.10 -21.95 11.19
C CYS A 26 -8.77 -20.51 11.58
N LEU A 27 -8.39 -20.33 12.84
CA LEU A 27 -8.01 -19.02 13.40
C LEU A 27 -6.81 -18.39 12.67
N VAL A 28 -5.95 -19.20 12.06
CA VAL A 28 -4.81 -18.69 11.30
C VAL A 28 -5.28 -18.07 9.98
N ALA A 29 -6.24 -18.69 9.29
CA ALA A 29 -6.84 -18.12 8.08
C ALA A 29 -7.56 -16.80 8.40
N GLU A 30 -8.35 -16.78 9.48
CA GLU A 30 -9.01 -15.56 9.97
C GLU A 30 -7.99 -14.46 10.30
N HIS A 31 -6.90 -14.81 11.00
CA HIS A 31 -5.85 -13.85 11.33
C HIS A 31 -5.14 -13.27 10.09
N ILE A 32 -4.92 -14.08 9.05
CA ILE A 32 -4.32 -13.65 7.78
C ILE A 32 -5.20 -12.57 7.12
N GLU A 33 -6.52 -12.77 7.15
CA GLU A 33 -7.51 -11.83 6.63
C GLU A 33 -7.58 -10.54 7.49
N ASP A 34 -7.67 -10.69 8.81
CA ASP A 34 -7.80 -9.56 9.75
C ASP A 34 -6.57 -8.63 9.73
N CYS A 35 -5.37 -9.19 9.58
CA CYS A 35 -4.15 -8.40 9.54
C CYS A 35 -3.87 -7.77 8.16
N TRP A 36 -4.62 -8.14 7.13
CA TRP A 36 -4.39 -7.65 5.76
C TRP A 36 -4.51 -6.13 5.63
N PRO A 37 -5.59 -5.46 6.12
CA PRO A 37 -5.71 -4.00 6.01
C PRO A 37 -4.53 -3.26 6.65
N MET A 38 -4.06 -3.72 7.81
CA MET A 38 -2.91 -3.13 8.51
C MET A 38 -1.62 -3.28 7.70
N ARG A 39 -1.38 -4.45 7.08
CA ARG A 39 -0.21 -4.68 6.23
C ARG A 39 -0.23 -3.79 4.99
N VAL A 40 -1.39 -3.67 4.33
CA VAL A 40 -1.56 -2.77 3.17
C VAL A 40 -1.31 -1.32 3.57
N ALA A 41 -1.86 -0.86 4.69
CA ALA A 41 -1.65 0.49 5.19
C ALA A 41 -0.17 0.76 5.50
N SER A 42 0.50 -0.17 6.17
CA SER A 42 1.94 -0.07 6.50
C SER A 42 2.79 0.02 5.24
N GLN A 43 2.45 -0.77 4.22
CA GLN A 43 3.16 -0.76 2.95
C GLN A 43 2.90 0.53 2.16
N ALA A 44 1.66 1.00 2.11
CA ALA A 44 1.34 2.28 1.50
C ALA A 44 2.10 3.43 2.17
N ALA A 45 2.21 3.43 3.50
CA ALA A 45 2.99 4.40 4.24
C ALA A 45 4.48 4.34 3.88
N ALA A 46 5.07 3.14 3.77
CA ALA A 46 6.45 2.97 3.35
C ALA A 46 6.70 3.50 1.92
N THR A 47 5.80 3.18 0.97
CA THR A 47 5.89 3.69 -0.40
C THR A 47 5.77 5.22 -0.46
N LEU A 48 4.89 5.81 0.34
CA LEU A 48 4.79 7.28 0.42
C LEU A 48 6.07 7.91 0.98
N LEU A 49 6.69 7.31 1.99
CA LEU A 49 7.97 7.77 2.52
C LEU A 49 9.07 7.72 1.45
N ASP A 50 9.20 6.60 0.75
CA ASP A 50 10.18 6.45 -0.33
C ASP A 50 9.99 7.51 -1.43
N LEU A 51 8.75 7.80 -1.80
CA LEU A 51 8.41 8.84 -2.78
C LEU A 51 8.74 10.24 -2.27
N THR A 52 8.48 10.53 -0.99
CA THR A 52 8.81 11.85 -0.41
C THR A 52 10.31 12.09 -0.34
N VAL A 53 11.09 11.07 0.06
CA VAL A 53 12.56 11.14 0.09
C VAL A 53 13.13 11.30 -1.31
N ALA A 54 12.55 10.63 -2.32
CA ALA A 54 12.97 10.78 -3.71
C ALA A 54 12.65 12.17 -4.30
N ASN A 55 11.67 12.89 -3.75
CA ASN A 55 11.23 14.21 -4.26
C ASN A 55 12.09 15.39 -3.76
N ASP A 56 12.80 15.23 -2.63
CA ASP A 56 13.71 16.27 -2.11
C ASP A 56 14.96 16.49 -3.00
N GLU A 57 15.23 15.60 -3.95
CA GLU A 57 16.32 15.73 -4.94
C GLU A 57 15.90 16.50 -6.23
N VAL A 58 14.65 16.99 -6.34
CA VAL A 58 14.17 17.70 -7.54
C VAL A 58 13.99 19.21 -7.27
N HIS A 59 14.86 19.98 -7.92
CA HIS A 59 15.04 21.44 -7.90
C HIS A 59 13.80 22.37 -7.90
N PRO A 60 13.96 23.63 -7.44
CA PRO A 60 12.86 24.58 -7.27
C PRO A 60 12.34 25.05 -8.63
N VAL A 61 11.11 24.70 -8.97
CA VAL A 61 10.40 25.31 -10.10
C VAL A 61 9.95 26.71 -9.67
N GLN A 62 10.77 27.72 -9.98
CA GLN A 62 10.31 29.12 -9.99
C GLN A 62 9.27 29.29 -11.10
N ASN A 63 8.02 28.95 -10.81
CA ASN A 63 6.90 29.36 -11.65
C ASN A 63 6.68 30.87 -11.48
N LYS A 64 7.34 31.66 -12.32
CA LYS A 64 6.97 33.06 -12.56
C LYS A 64 5.64 33.06 -13.31
N VAL A 65 4.54 32.92 -12.56
CA VAL A 65 3.19 33.16 -13.09
C VAL A 65 3.08 34.66 -13.37
N LYS A 66 3.18 35.04 -14.64
CA LYS A 66 2.98 36.42 -15.06
C LYS A 66 1.47 36.68 -15.11
N VAL A 67 0.94 37.23 -14.03
CA VAL A 67 -0.48 37.62 -13.95
C VAL A 67 -0.72 38.80 -14.90
N PRO A 68 -1.68 38.74 -15.84
CA PRO A 68 -2.02 39.89 -16.66
C PRO A 68 -2.68 40.95 -15.77
N GLN A 69 -2.04 42.12 -15.66
CA GLN A 69 -2.62 43.27 -14.98
C GLN A 69 -3.69 43.87 -15.89
N PHE A 70 -4.96 43.55 -15.63
CA PHE A 70 -6.07 44.23 -16.27
C PHE A 70 -6.20 45.63 -15.66
N SER A 71 -5.79 46.65 -16.43
CA SER A 71 -6.04 48.05 -16.10
C SER A 71 -7.55 48.31 -16.16
N ARG A 72 -8.12 48.74 -15.04
CA ARG A 72 -9.51 49.19 -14.96
C ARG A 72 -9.66 50.48 -15.78
N PHE A 73 -10.51 50.43 -16.80
CA PHE A 73 -11.19 51.61 -17.32
C PHE A 73 -12.46 51.83 -16.49
#